data_AF-A0AAJ0ICC2-F1
#
_entry.id   AF-A0AAJ0ICC2-F1
#
_cell.length_a   1.000
_cell.length_b   1.000
_cell.length_c   1.000
_cell.angle_alpha   90.00
_cell.angle_beta   90.00
_cell.angle_gamma   90.00
#
_symmetry.space_group_name_H-M   'P 1'
#
loop_
_entity.id
_entity.type
_entity.pdbx_description
1 polymer ?
#
loop_
_entity_poly.entity_id
_entity_poly.type
_entity_poly.pdbx_seq_one_letter_code
_entity_poly.pdbx_strand_id
1 'polypeptide(L)'
;MTPSKDASYAQVGSGMQKQDDNVMPQLKNFLLDSLSDQELAAELRDRHHLIQQHVENHYHFHPLDATRINRQSLVAALSQLGLGQASTEGPSAETIVSFALDPNTRQIALQHVLSTVIFTSIDPSARSPLSMLPPSVAAFLQSIPMDEEHGVRRQVHSQASTLAIHWWRVLSAFLLHSQRSQRTALTPTDAALAPQAAAMAQALNSFLRYFVEDSNPARFQQESHLREVIVECAKFGYLLFSQPSDWCMLHVAGHEQVASTVRSYREGIVCAAGLVKLTDKDGRRLGGSAQTSGTLVVPPVVGWRT
;
A
#
# COMPACT_ATOMS: atom_id res chain seq x y z
N MET A 1 59.56 -45.16 -26.37
CA MET A 1 58.52 -44.15 -26.64
C MET A 1 59.17 -42.77 -26.54
N THR A 2 59.37 -42.14 -27.70
CA THR A 2 59.68 -40.70 -27.91
C THR A 2 58.45 -39.84 -27.56
N PRO A 3 58.51 -38.49 -27.38
CA PRO A 3 59.33 -37.46 -28.09
C PRO A 3 60.08 -36.47 -27.14
N SER A 4 61.17 -35.78 -27.51
CA SER A 4 61.53 -34.81 -28.57
C SER A 4 61.13 -33.35 -28.31
N LYS A 5 62.09 -32.48 -28.63
CA LYS A 5 62.37 -31.09 -28.20
C LYS A 5 61.75 -29.99 -29.08
N ASP A 6 61.71 -28.80 -28.46
CA ASP A 6 61.88 -27.44 -28.99
C ASP A 6 60.71 -26.64 -29.62
N ALA A 7 60.42 -25.54 -28.91
CA ALA A 7 60.27 -24.14 -29.34
C ALA A 7 59.18 -23.72 -30.36
N SER A 8 58.31 -22.80 -29.93
CA SER A 8 58.36 -21.39 -30.40
C SER A 8 57.18 -20.59 -29.83
N TYR A 9 57.50 -19.44 -29.26
CA TYR A 9 56.56 -18.36 -28.98
C TYR A 9 55.87 -17.91 -30.27
N ALA A 10 54.54 -17.76 -30.23
CA ALA A 10 53.81 -16.87 -31.10
C ALA A 10 52.60 -16.31 -30.31
N GLN A 11 52.76 -15.08 -29.82
CA GLN A 11 51.62 -14.22 -29.51
C GLN A 11 50.87 -13.95 -30.82
N VAL A 12 49.58 -14.25 -30.84
CA VAL A 12 48.65 -13.66 -31.82
C VAL A 12 47.56 -12.95 -31.03
N GLY A 13 47.49 -11.64 -31.28
CA GLY A 13 46.65 -10.66 -30.61
C GLY A 13 45.17 -11.04 -30.59
N SER A 14 44.49 -10.65 -29.51
CA SER A 14 43.81 -9.35 -29.45
C SER A 14 42.57 -9.32 -30.33
N GLY A 15 41.54 -9.98 -29.79
CA GLY A 15 40.15 -9.77 -30.13
C GLY A 15 39.30 -10.02 -28.89
N MET A 16 39.72 -9.49 -27.72
CA MET A 16 38.76 -9.31 -26.62
C MET A 16 37.77 -8.27 -27.09
N GLN A 17 36.71 -8.71 -27.75
CA GLN A 17 35.44 -8.02 -27.65
C GLN A 17 35.19 -7.88 -26.16
N LYS A 18 35.40 -6.65 -25.65
CA LYS A 18 34.71 -6.19 -24.44
C LYS A 18 33.24 -6.24 -24.80
N GLN A 19 32.64 -7.41 -24.62
CA GLN A 19 31.22 -7.53 -24.51
C GLN A 19 30.92 -6.76 -23.22
N ASP A 20 30.38 -5.56 -23.38
CA ASP A 20 29.80 -4.80 -22.28
C ASP A 20 28.64 -5.65 -21.73
N ASP A 21 28.99 -6.61 -20.87
CA ASP A 21 28.10 -7.52 -20.18
C ASP A 21 27.39 -6.77 -19.06
N ASN A 22 26.58 -5.79 -19.44
CA ASN A 22 25.55 -5.26 -18.59
C ASN A 22 24.21 -5.77 -19.15
N VAL A 23 23.78 -6.94 -18.67
CA VAL A 23 22.50 -7.56 -19.05
C VAL A 23 21.31 -6.74 -18.53
N MET A 24 21.49 -6.01 -17.43
CA MET A 24 20.47 -5.12 -16.85
C MET A 24 19.98 -4.01 -17.79
N PRO A 25 20.83 -3.23 -18.48
CA PRO A 25 20.37 -2.24 -19.45
C PRO A 25 19.63 -2.84 -20.66
N GLN A 26 19.87 -4.11 -21.02
CA GLN A 26 19.07 -4.77 -22.06
C GLN A 26 17.70 -5.20 -21.54
N LEU A 27 17.62 -5.70 -20.30
CA LEU A 27 16.36 -6.11 -19.68
C LEU A 27 15.40 -4.93 -19.48
N LYS A 28 15.92 -3.74 -19.16
CA LYS A 28 15.13 -2.50 -19.01
C LYS A 28 14.25 -2.19 -20.23
N ASN A 29 14.65 -2.57 -21.43
CA ASN A 29 13.88 -2.35 -22.66
C ASN A 29 12.58 -3.18 -22.71
N PHE A 30 12.46 -4.21 -21.87
CA PHE A 30 11.29 -5.07 -21.78
C PHE A 30 10.41 -4.76 -20.56
N LEU A 31 10.87 -3.91 -19.64
CA LEU A 31 10.12 -3.54 -18.45
C LEU A 31 9.09 -2.45 -18.76
N LEU A 32 8.04 -2.38 -17.95
CA LEU A 32 7.01 -1.32 -18.02
C LEU A 32 7.67 0.07 -17.97
N ASP A 33 7.20 0.99 -18.80
CA ASP A 33 7.53 2.41 -18.64
C ASP A 33 6.70 3.00 -17.49
N SER A 34 7.32 3.84 -16.66
CA SER A 34 6.63 4.42 -15.51
C SER A 34 5.49 5.31 -15.97
N LEU A 35 4.32 5.16 -15.34
CA LEU A 35 3.30 6.19 -15.39
C LEU A 35 3.84 7.48 -14.76
N SER A 36 3.27 8.60 -15.19
CA SER A 36 3.54 9.89 -14.59
C SER A 36 2.96 9.99 -13.17
N ASP A 37 3.57 10.82 -12.35
CA ASP A 37 3.09 11.10 -10.99
C ASP A 37 1.64 11.66 -11.03
N GLN A 38 1.27 12.39 -12.10
CA GLN A 38 -0.09 12.92 -12.29
C GLN A 38 -1.12 11.82 -12.57
N GLU A 39 -0.79 10.82 -13.39
CA GLU A 39 -1.66 9.69 -13.69
C GLU A 39 -1.90 8.85 -12.43
N LEU A 40 -0.84 8.53 -11.68
CA LEU A 40 -0.96 7.78 -10.42
C LEU A 40 -1.75 8.57 -9.36
N ALA A 41 -1.56 9.89 -9.32
CA ALA A 41 -2.36 10.76 -8.46
C ALA A 41 -3.84 10.78 -8.87
N ALA A 42 -4.16 10.71 -10.16
CA ALA A 42 -5.54 10.64 -10.64
C ALA A 42 -6.19 9.31 -10.23
N GLU A 43 -5.53 8.19 -10.48
CA GLU A 43 -6.03 6.87 -10.08
C GLU A 43 -6.30 6.80 -8.57
N LEU A 44 -5.38 7.33 -7.74
CA LEU A 44 -5.59 7.37 -6.30
C LEU A 44 -6.79 8.24 -5.90
N ARG A 45 -6.98 9.41 -6.53
CA ARG A 45 -8.15 10.26 -6.27
C ARG A 45 -9.46 9.56 -6.62
N ASP A 46 -9.50 8.81 -7.72
CA ASP A 46 -10.68 8.06 -8.11
C ASP A 46 -11.02 6.97 -7.07
N ARG A 47 -10.00 6.30 -6.51
CA ARG A 47 -10.20 5.33 -5.43
C ARG A 47 -10.65 5.97 -4.11
N HIS A 48 -10.15 7.16 -3.78
CA HIS A 48 -10.68 7.92 -2.66
C HIS A 48 -12.15 8.30 -2.85
N HIS A 49 -12.52 8.73 -4.06
CA HIS A 49 -13.91 9.06 -4.37
C HIS A 49 -14.82 7.84 -4.23
N LEU A 50 -14.37 6.68 -4.69
CA LEU A 50 -15.11 5.42 -4.55
C LEU A 50 -15.34 5.03 -3.08
N ILE A 51 -14.30 5.18 -2.23
CA ILE A 51 -14.43 4.96 -0.77
C ILE A 51 -15.41 5.97 -0.16
N GLN A 52 -15.31 7.25 -0.53
CA GLN A 52 -16.23 8.28 -0.06
C GLN A 52 -17.68 7.96 -0.41
N GLN A 53 -17.97 7.64 -1.68
CA GLN A 53 -19.30 7.28 -2.15
C GLN A 53 -19.84 6.05 -1.41
N HIS A 54 -18.98 5.05 -1.18
CA HIS A 54 -19.38 3.88 -0.40
C HIS A 54 -19.79 4.27 1.03
N VAL A 55 -19.02 5.16 1.67
CA VAL A 55 -19.33 5.63 3.03
C VAL A 55 -20.64 6.41 3.07
N GLU A 56 -20.87 7.29 2.11
CA GLU A 56 -22.06 8.14 2.06
C GLU A 56 -23.34 7.35 1.78
N ASN A 57 -23.26 6.29 0.98
CA ASN A 57 -24.44 5.57 0.49
C ASN A 57 -24.81 4.31 1.30
N HIS A 58 -23.89 3.75 2.09
CA HIS A 58 -24.08 2.44 2.73
C HIS A 58 -23.99 2.44 4.26
N TYR A 59 -23.77 3.60 4.88
CA TYR A 59 -23.75 3.75 6.34
C TYR A 59 -24.69 4.88 6.76
N HIS A 60 -25.25 4.75 7.95
CA HIS A 60 -26.11 5.77 8.51
C HIS A 60 -25.32 6.76 9.36
N PHE A 61 -25.82 7.99 9.42
CA PHE A 61 -25.25 9.09 10.21
C PHE A 61 -26.17 9.47 11.37
N HIS A 62 -27.01 8.53 11.83
CA HIS A 62 -27.96 8.77 12.90
C HIS A 62 -27.30 8.52 14.27
N PRO A 63 -27.76 9.16 15.35
CA PRO A 63 -27.29 8.86 16.70
C PRO A 63 -27.43 7.36 17.00
N LEU A 64 -26.36 6.76 17.51
CA LEU A 64 -26.36 5.35 17.87
C LEU A 64 -26.93 5.16 19.27
N ASP A 65 -27.69 4.07 19.45
CA ASP A 65 -28.18 3.67 20.77
C ASP A 65 -27.00 3.20 21.64
N ALA A 66 -26.70 3.98 22.69
CA ALA A 66 -25.61 3.72 23.61
C ALA A 66 -25.73 2.36 24.33
N THR A 67 -26.92 1.77 24.39
CA THR A 67 -27.14 0.45 24.99
C THR A 67 -26.73 -0.71 24.08
N ARG A 68 -26.64 -0.47 22.76
CA ARG A 68 -26.33 -1.49 21.74
C ARG A 68 -24.85 -1.57 21.37
N ILE A 69 -24.04 -0.59 21.80
CA ILE A 69 -22.65 -0.49 21.40
C ILE A 69 -21.71 -0.64 22.59
N ASN A 70 -20.88 -1.68 22.53
CA ASN A 70 -19.74 -1.80 23.42
C ASN A 70 -18.51 -1.14 22.76
N ARG A 71 -18.05 -0.02 23.33
CA ARG A 71 -16.85 0.70 22.87
C ARG A 71 -15.61 -0.18 22.87
N GLN A 72 -15.43 -1.03 23.88
CA GLN A 72 -14.26 -1.92 23.98
C GLN A 72 -14.24 -2.94 22.84
N SER A 73 -15.41 -3.41 22.39
CA SER A 73 -15.52 -4.29 21.22
C SER A 73 -15.10 -3.57 19.93
N LEU A 74 -15.46 -2.30 19.76
CA LEU A 74 -15.04 -1.50 18.61
C LEU A 74 -13.51 -1.27 18.60
N VAL A 75 -12.92 -0.96 19.76
CA VAL A 75 -11.48 -0.79 19.92
C VAL A 75 -10.72 -2.09 19.61
N ALA A 76 -11.24 -3.22 20.11
CA ALA A 76 -10.68 -4.53 19.79
C ALA A 76 -10.76 -4.85 18.29
N ALA A 77 -11.89 -4.52 17.64
CA ALA A 77 -12.05 -4.70 16.20
C ALA A 77 -11.04 -3.85 15.40
N LEU A 78 -10.84 -2.58 15.77
CA LEU A 78 -9.80 -1.74 15.15
C LEU A 78 -8.39 -2.30 15.36
N SER A 79 -8.10 -2.82 16.56
CA SER A 79 -6.81 -3.42 16.86
C SER A 79 -6.52 -4.66 16.00
N GLN A 80 -7.55 -5.49 15.76
CA GLN A 80 -7.47 -6.65 14.85
C GLN A 80 -7.27 -6.25 13.39
N LEU A 81 -7.76 -5.08 12.99
CA LEU A 81 -7.50 -4.47 11.69
C LEU A 81 -6.12 -3.80 11.59
N GLY A 82 -5.33 -3.83 12.67
CA GLY A 82 -4.00 -3.20 12.73
C GLY A 82 -4.02 -1.70 12.97
N LEU A 83 -5.16 -1.12 13.38
CA LEU A 83 -5.32 0.31 13.62
C LEU A 83 -5.13 0.67 15.10
N GLY A 84 -4.58 1.87 15.35
CA GLY A 84 -4.54 2.46 16.68
C GLY A 84 -3.57 1.83 17.67
N GLN A 85 -2.52 1.16 17.17
CA GLN A 85 -1.47 0.54 17.98
C GLN A 85 -0.54 1.61 18.60
N ALA A 86 -0.08 1.38 19.83
CA ALA A 86 0.66 2.40 20.60
C ALA A 86 2.02 2.80 20.00
N SER A 87 2.59 1.98 19.11
CA SER A 87 3.90 2.18 18.47
C SER A 87 3.83 2.76 17.05
N THR A 88 2.63 3.06 16.54
CA THR A 88 2.43 3.66 15.22
C THR A 88 2.15 5.15 15.35
N GLU A 89 2.82 5.96 14.52
CA GLU A 89 2.42 7.35 14.31
C GLU A 89 0.96 7.34 13.77
N GLY A 90 0.04 8.07 14.40
CA GLY A 90 -1.38 8.07 14.02
C GLY A 90 -2.37 8.17 15.20
N PRO A 91 -3.67 8.29 14.93
CA PRO A 91 -4.68 8.36 15.98
C PRO A 91 -4.81 7.02 16.71
N SER A 92 -4.98 7.08 18.04
CA SER A 92 -5.26 5.87 18.83
C SER A 92 -6.60 5.26 18.42
N ALA A 93 -6.78 3.95 18.67
CA ALA A 93 -8.05 3.28 18.41
C ALA A 93 -9.22 3.98 19.11
N GLU A 94 -8.98 4.51 20.32
CA GLU A 94 -9.99 5.28 21.05
C GLU A 94 -10.39 6.58 20.39
N THR A 95 -9.43 7.26 19.75
CA THR A 95 -9.70 8.48 18.99
C THR A 95 -10.57 8.15 17.78
N ILE A 96 -10.22 7.09 17.04
CA ILE A 96 -11.00 6.64 15.88
C ILE A 96 -12.43 6.25 16.30
N VAL A 97 -12.60 5.50 17.39
CA VAL A 97 -13.93 5.13 17.93
C VAL A 97 -14.70 6.36 18.38
N SER A 98 -14.05 7.36 18.99
CA SER A 98 -14.69 8.63 19.35
C SER A 98 -15.25 9.36 18.12
N PHE A 99 -14.47 9.42 17.04
CA PHE A 99 -14.91 10.02 15.78
C PHE A 99 -16.05 9.23 15.12
N ALA A 100 -15.99 7.90 15.16
CA ALA A 100 -17.00 7.04 14.53
C ALA A 100 -18.36 7.09 15.23
N LEU A 101 -18.38 7.23 16.55
CA LEU A 101 -19.62 7.27 17.33
C LEU A 101 -20.33 8.62 17.24
N ASP A 102 -19.60 9.70 17.06
CA ASP A 102 -20.13 11.04 16.84
C ASP A 102 -20.68 11.17 15.40
N PRO A 103 -22.00 11.39 15.22
CA PRO A 103 -22.63 11.53 13.90
C PRO A 103 -21.94 12.54 12.97
N ASN A 104 -21.43 13.64 13.51
CA ASN A 104 -20.85 14.73 12.72
C ASN A 104 -19.46 14.38 12.16
N THR A 105 -18.75 13.47 12.82
CA THR A 105 -17.42 13.03 12.39
C THR A 105 -17.37 11.58 11.91
N ARG A 106 -18.50 10.88 11.94
CA ARG A 106 -18.57 9.46 11.58
C ARG A 106 -18.10 9.20 10.17
N GLN A 107 -18.54 10.01 9.20
CA GLN A 107 -18.11 9.89 7.81
C GLN A 107 -16.58 9.88 7.70
N ILE A 108 -15.93 10.84 8.36
CA ILE A 108 -14.47 10.97 8.38
C ILE A 108 -13.82 9.71 9.00
N ALA A 109 -14.40 9.19 10.09
CA ALA A 109 -13.90 7.99 10.76
C ALA A 109 -14.00 6.73 9.89
N LEU A 110 -15.15 6.53 9.23
CA LEU A 110 -15.37 5.37 8.37
C LEU A 110 -14.46 5.42 7.13
N GLN A 111 -14.30 6.62 6.54
CA GLN A 111 -13.33 6.83 5.46
C GLN A 111 -11.90 6.54 5.91
N HIS A 112 -11.50 7.02 7.10
CA HIS A 112 -10.18 6.73 7.67
C HIS A 112 -9.93 5.23 7.81
N VAL A 113 -10.87 4.49 8.40
CA VAL A 113 -10.74 3.04 8.61
C VAL A 113 -10.64 2.31 7.27
N LEU A 114 -11.54 2.60 6.33
CA LEU A 114 -11.55 1.97 5.00
C LEU A 114 -10.27 2.31 4.23
N SER A 115 -9.93 3.59 4.11
CA SER A 115 -8.74 4.05 3.40
C SER A 115 -7.47 3.41 3.98
N THR A 116 -7.32 3.43 5.30
CA THR A 116 -6.11 2.90 5.94
C THR A 116 -5.99 1.38 5.75
N VAL A 117 -7.04 0.61 6.04
CA VAL A 117 -6.97 -0.86 5.92
C VAL A 117 -6.79 -1.31 4.47
N ILE A 118 -7.58 -0.75 3.54
CA ILE A 118 -7.53 -1.12 2.13
C ILE A 118 -6.17 -0.75 1.52
N PHE A 119 -5.66 0.45 1.77
CA PHE A 119 -4.40 0.84 1.16
C PHE A 119 -3.17 0.23 1.84
N THR A 120 -3.25 -0.08 3.13
CA THR A 120 -2.22 -0.91 3.81
C THR A 120 -2.17 -2.32 3.22
N SER A 121 -3.30 -2.85 2.73
CA SER A 121 -3.35 -4.19 2.13
C SER A 121 -2.63 -4.31 0.78
N ILE A 122 -2.49 -3.21 0.06
CA ILE A 122 -1.81 -3.18 -1.24
C ILE A 122 -0.35 -2.69 -1.13
N ASP A 123 0.08 -2.30 0.06
CA ASP A 123 1.44 -1.83 0.31
C ASP A 123 2.39 -3.02 0.57
N PRO A 124 3.39 -3.26 -0.29
CA PRO A 124 4.36 -4.33 -0.10
C PRO A 124 5.17 -4.22 1.20
N SER A 125 5.36 -3.00 1.71
CA SER A 125 6.13 -2.74 2.93
C SER A 125 5.34 -3.06 4.20
N ALA A 126 4.02 -2.97 4.16
CA ALA A 126 3.15 -3.16 5.32
C ALA A 126 3.02 -4.63 5.75
N ARG A 127 3.22 -5.58 4.83
CA ARG A 127 3.12 -7.04 5.07
C ARG A 127 1.83 -7.46 5.79
N SER A 128 0.72 -6.83 5.42
CA SER A 128 -0.58 -7.07 6.03
C SER A 128 -0.99 -8.55 5.93
N PRO A 129 -1.61 -9.13 6.98
CA PRO A 129 -2.23 -10.45 6.88
C PRO A 129 -3.44 -10.47 5.93
N LEU A 130 -4.04 -9.30 5.67
CA LEU A 130 -5.13 -9.10 4.73
C LEU A 130 -4.63 -8.59 3.37
N SER A 131 -3.40 -8.96 2.97
CA SER A 131 -2.79 -8.47 1.73
C SER A 131 -3.67 -8.73 0.51
N MET A 132 -3.81 -7.72 -0.34
CA MET A 132 -4.45 -7.78 -1.65
C MET A 132 -3.44 -7.92 -2.79
N LEU A 133 -2.14 -8.04 -2.50
CA LEU A 133 -1.13 -8.36 -3.50
C LEU A 133 -1.28 -9.81 -4.00
N PRO A 134 -0.64 -10.19 -5.13
CA PRO A 134 -0.59 -11.58 -5.55
C PRO A 134 -0.16 -12.51 -4.40
N PRO A 135 -0.82 -13.66 -4.18
CA PRO A 135 -0.53 -14.52 -3.02
C PRO A 135 0.95 -14.92 -2.88
N SER A 136 1.63 -15.20 -4.00
CA SER A 136 3.06 -15.52 -4.01
C SER A 136 3.95 -14.35 -3.58
N VAL A 137 3.56 -13.12 -3.96
CA VAL A 137 4.24 -11.88 -3.57
C VAL A 137 4.05 -11.63 -2.08
N ALA A 138 2.81 -11.73 -1.59
CA ALA A 138 2.49 -11.56 -0.17
C ALA A 138 3.25 -12.57 0.70
N ALA A 139 3.24 -13.85 0.32
CA ALA A 139 3.94 -14.91 1.04
C ALA A 139 5.46 -14.69 1.08
N PHE A 140 6.06 -14.24 -0.03
CA PHE A 140 7.49 -13.90 -0.06
C PHE A 140 7.80 -12.71 0.86
N LEU A 141 7.03 -11.62 0.79
CA LEU A 141 7.26 -10.45 1.64
C LEU A 141 7.15 -10.79 3.12
N GLN A 142 6.22 -11.67 3.49
CA GLN A 142 6.06 -12.17 4.85
C GLN A 142 7.21 -13.07 5.31
N SER A 143 7.93 -13.74 4.40
CA SER A 143 9.07 -14.61 4.75
C SER A 143 10.40 -13.87 4.91
N ILE A 144 10.50 -12.62 4.42
CA ILE A 144 11.69 -11.80 4.62
C ILE A 144 11.82 -11.49 6.12
N PRO A 145 12.97 -11.73 6.77
CA PRO A 145 13.17 -11.38 8.17
C PRO A 145 12.91 -9.89 8.44
N MET A 146 12.42 -9.57 9.64
CA MET A 146 12.33 -8.21 10.16
C MET A 146 13.57 -7.96 11.02
N ASP A 147 14.30 -6.88 10.78
CA ASP A 147 15.35 -6.44 11.70
C ASP A 147 14.66 -5.85 12.94
N GLU A 148 14.71 -6.57 14.06
CA GLU A 148 14.14 -6.16 15.35
C GLU A 148 15.07 -5.25 16.18
N GLU A 149 16.03 -4.59 15.55
CA GLU A 149 16.93 -3.70 16.29
C GLU A 149 16.19 -2.42 16.72
N HIS A 150 15.87 -2.36 18.02
CA HIS A 150 15.41 -1.21 18.84
C HIS A 150 13.90 -0.97 19.01
N GLY A 151 13.02 -1.97 18.82
CA GLY A 151 11.61 -1.86 19.22
C GLY A 151 10.79 -0.79 18.48
N VAL A 152 11.40 -0.13 17.50
CA VAL A 152 10.75 0.70 16.50
C VAL A 152 10.70 -0.14 15.24
N ARG A 153 9.51 -0.31 14.64
CA ARG A 153 9.31 -0.94 13.31
C ARG A 153 9.93 -0.08 12.21
N ARG A 154 11.23 0.20 12.28
CA ARG A 154 11.96 0.95 11.28
C ARG A 154 12.80 -0.06 10.54
N GLN A 155 12.33 -0.45 9.36
CA GLN A 155 13.16 -1.15 8.39
C GLN A 155 14.34 -0.23 8.04
N VAL A 156 15.44 -0.36 8.79
CA VAL A 156 16.74 0.14 8.35
C VAL A 156 17.24 -0.84 7.30
N HIS A 157 16.54 -0.86 6.16
CA HIS A 157 17.04 -1.59 5.01
C HIS A 157 18.35 -0.94 4.61
N SER A 158 19.43 -1.71 4.64
CA SER A 158 20.64 -1.34 3.95
C SER A 158 20.29 -0.90 2.51
N GLN A 159 21.10 -0.04 1.92
CA GLN A 159 20.91 0.35 0.52
C GLN A 159 20.82 -0.90 -0.38
N ALA A 160 21.59 -1.95 -0.07
CA ALA A 160 21.55 -3.22 -0.76
C ALA A 160 20.20 -3.94 -0.63
N SER A 161 19.64 -4.04 0.59
CA SER A 161 18.33 -4.67 0.83
C SER A 161 17.20 -3.91 0.11
N THR A 162 17.25 -2.58 0.14
CA THR A 162 16.29 -1.72 -0.57
C THR A 162 16.32 -1.99 -2.08
N LEU A 163 17.52 -2.02 -2.65
CA LEU A 163 17.72 -2.24 -4.08
C LEU A 163 17.34 -3.67 -4.49
N ALA A 164 17.61 -4.66 -3.64
CA ALA A 164 17.23 -6.05 -3.88
C ALA A 164 15.70 -6.22 -3.90
N ILE A 165 14.99 -5.63 -2.93
CA ILE A 165 13.51 -5.66 -2.88
C ILE A 165 12.92 -4.93 -4.08
N HIS A 166 13.49 -3.77 -4.45
CA HIS A 166 13.09 -3.01 -5.64
C HIS A 166 13.16 -3.87 -6.91
N TRP A 167 14.33 -4.44 -7.22
CA TRP A 167 14.49 -5.25 -8.43
C TRP A 167 13.68 -6.54 -8.36
N TRP A 168 13.59 -7.18 -7.20
CA TRP A 168 12.71 -8.33 -7.02
C TRP A 168 11.26 -7.98 -7.36
N ARG A 169 10.75 -6.84 -6.89
CA ARG A 169 9.38 -6.38 -7.15
C ARG A 169 9.16 -6.15 -8.63
N VAL A 170 10.03 -5.36 -9.27
CA VAL A 170 9.95 -5.04 -10.70
C VAL A 170 10.01 -6.31 -11.57
N LEU A 171 10.94 -7.21 -11.27
CA LEU A 171 11.08 -8.48 -12.00
C LEU A 171 9.90 -9.42 -11.75
N SER A 172 9.38 -9.47 -10.52
CA SER A 172 8.19 -10.27 -10.19
C SER A 172 6.96 -9.75 -10.93
N ALA A 173 6.76 -8.44 -10.99
CA ALA A 173 5.67 -7.84 -11.77
C ALA A 173 5.79 -8.21 -13.25
N PHE A 174 7.00 -8.11 -13.82
CA PHE A 174 7.25 -8.55 -15.19
C PHE A 174 6.95 -10.04 -15.40
N LEU A 175 7.43 -10.93 -14.52
CA LEU A 175 7.27 -12.37 -14.67
C LEU A 175 5.82 -12.85 -14.47
N LEU A 176 5.07 -12.20 -13.58
CA LEU A 176 3.66 -12.48 -13.32
C LEU A 176 2.73 -11.99 -14.43
N HIS A 177 3.17 -11.06 -15.27
CA HIS A 177 2.36 -10.54 -16.38
C HIS A 177 2.18 -11.63 -17.44
N SER A 178 0.93 -11.96 -17.79
CA SER A 178 0.62 -13.01 -18.76
C SER A 178 1.09 -12.65 -20.18
N GLN A 179 1.07 -11.36 -20.52
CA GLN A 179 1.45 -10.82 -21.83
C GLN A 179 2.67 -9.89 -21.72
N ARG A 180 3.82 -10.44 -21.33
CA ARG A 180 5.04 -9.66 -20.96
C ARG A 180 5.52 -8.67 -22.03
N SER A 181 5.28 -8.97 -23.30
CA SER A 181 5.66 -8.11 -24.42
C SER A 181 4.90 -6.78 -24.48
N GLN A 182 3.75 -6.66 -23.81
CA GLN A 182 2.93 -5.46 -23.84
C GLN A 182 3.47 -4.32 -22.98
N ARG A 183 4.40 -4.62 -22.05
CA ARG A 183 4.98 -3.63 -21.15
C ARG A 183 3.90 -2.81 -20.44
N THR A 184 2.84 -3.48 -19.98
CA THR A 184 1.73 -2.92 -19.20
C THR A 184 1.78 -3.37 -17.75
N ALA A 185 1.03 -2.69 -16.88
CA ALA A 185 0.88 -3.11 -15.50
C ALA A 185 0.12 -4.44 -15.38
N LEU A 186 0.32 -5.15 -14.26
CA LEU A 186 -0.45 -6.33 -13.94
C LEU A 186 -1.95 -5.99 -13.83
N THR A 187 -2.78 -6.75 -14.54
CA THR A 187 -4.24 -6.62 -14.47
C THR A 187 -4.81 -7.90 -13.85
N PRO A 188 -5.18 -7.89 -12.55
CA PRO A 188 -5.86 -9.01 -11.95
C PRO A 188 -7.28 -9.15 -12.49
N THR A 189 -7.82 -10.38 -12.52
CA THR A 189 -9.24 -10.60 -12.76
C THR A 189 -10.02 -10.46 -11.47
N ASP A 190 -11.26 -10.00 -11.55
CA ASP A 190 -12.13 -9.86 -10.37
C ASP A 190 -12.32 -11.22 -9.65
N ALA A 191 -12.41 -12.31 -10.42
CA ALA A 191 -12.50 -13.66 -9.89
C ALA A 191 -11.26 -14.07 -9.06
N ALA A 192 -10.07 -13.62 -9.45
CA ALA A 192 -8.84 -13.88 -8.70
C ALA A 192 -8.79 -13.11 -7.38
N LEU A 193 -9.34 -11.89 -7.34
CA LEU A 193 -9.38 -11.04 -6.15
C LEU A 193 -10.54 -11.37 -5.19
N ALA A 194 -11.60 -12.00 -5.70
CA ALA A 194 -12.85 -12.19 -4.97
C ALA A 194 -12.70 -12.86 -3.59
N PRO A 195 -11.84 -13.89 -3.38
CA PRO A 195 -11.66 -14.49 -2.06
C PRO A 195 -10.97 -13.55 -1.06
N GLN A 196 -9.90 -12.84 -1.48
CA GLN A 196 -9.18 -11.88 -0.63
C GLN A 196 -10.09 -10.69 -0.29
N ALA A 197 -10.85 -10.19 -1.26
CA ALA A 197 -11.82 -9.12 -1.05
C ALA A 197 -12.94 -9.52 -0.07
N ALA A 198 -13.44 -10.76 -0.16
CA ALA A 198 -14.43 -11.27 0.79
C ALA A 198 -13.88 -11.36 2.22
N ALA A 199 -12.67 -11.90 2.39
CA ALA A 199 -12.03 -12.00 3.69
C ALA A 199 -11.77 -10.62 4.32
N MET A 200 -11.35 -9.64 3.51
CA MET A 200 -11.17 -8.27 3.98
C MET A 200 -12.49 -7.59 4.33
N ALA A 201 -13.53 -7.71 3.50
CA ALA A 201 -14.85 -7.16 3.80
C ALA A 201 -15.40 -7.75 5.12
N GLN A 202 -15.24 -9.05 5.34
CA GLN A 202 -15.59 -9.71 6.59
C GLN A 202 -14.81 -9.13 7.78
N ALA A 203 -13.50 -8.94 7.64
CA ALA A 203 -12.67 -8.34 8.69
C ALA A 203 -13.09 -6.90 9.00
N LEU A 204 -13.30 -6.08 7.98
CA LEU A 204 -13.79 -4.70 8.12
C LEU A 204 -15.17 -4.64 8.79
N ASN A 205 -16.06 -5.56 8.45
CA ASN A 205 -17.39 -5.65 9.05
C ASN A 205 -17.38 -6.04 10.53
N SER A 206 -16.25 -6.47 11.11
CA SER A 206 -16.12 -6.55 12.57
C SER A 206 -16.32 -5.19 13.27
N PHE A 207 -15.97 -4.09 12.57
CA PHE A 207 -16.13 -2.72 13.02
C PHE A 207 -17.29 -2.00 12.30
N LEU A 208 -17.40 -2.14 10.98
CA LEU A 208 -18.30 -1.33 10.15
C LEU A 208 -19.78 -1.67 10.33
N ARG A 209 -20.11 -2.92 10.70
CA ARG A 209 -21.51 -3.41 10.79
C ARG A 209 -22.41 -2.61 11.72
N TYR A 210 -21.84 -1.93 12.72
CA TYR A 210 -22.59 -1.13 13.69
C TYR A 210 -23.13 0.17 13.08
N PHE A 211 -22.62 0.58 11.93
CA PHE A 211 -22.97 1.80 11.23
C PHE A 211 -23.85 1.55 10.00
N VAL A 212 -24.26 0.30 9.76
CA VAL A 212 -25.18 -0.09 8.67
C VAL A 212 -26.60 -0.13 9.21
N GLU A 213 -27.57 0.23 8.37
CA GLU A 213 -29.00 0.10 8.70
C GLU A 213 -29.35 -1.32 9.16
N ASP A 214 -30.26 -1.42 10.14
CA ASP A 214 -30.67 -2.70 10.77
C ASP A 214 -31.68 -3.46 9.89
N SER A 215 -31.30 -3.71 8.64
CA SER A 215 -32.09 -4.49 7.68
C SER A 215 -31.19 -5.43 6.88
N ASN A 216 -31.70 -6.64 6.61
CA ASN A 216 -30.97 -7.63 5.81
C ASN A 216 -30.59 -7.10 4.41
N PRO A 217 -31.48 -6.38 3.67
CA PRO A 217 -31.12 -5.81 2.38
C PRO A 217 -29.99 -4.79 2.46
N ALA A 218 -30.00 -3.89 3.44
CA ALA A 218 -28.96 -2.88 3.58
C ALA A 218 -27.59 -3.50 3.90
N ARG A 219 -27.55 -4.49 4.80
CA ARG A 219 -26.32 -5.24 5.11
C ARG A 219 -25.75 -5.97 3.91
N PHE A 220 -26.61 -6.64 3.15
CA PHE A 220 -26.19 -7.32 1.93
C PHE A 220 -25.64 -6.34 0.88
N GLN A 221 -26.34 -5.23 0.63
CA GLN A 221 -25.91 -4.21 -0.32
C GLN A 221 -24.60 -3.53 0.11
N GLN A 222 -24.45 -3.21 1.39
CA GLN A 222 -23.22 -2.65 1.94
C GLN A 222 -22.05 -3.60 1.75
N GLU A 223 -22.19 -4.87 2.13
CA GLU A 223 -21.10 -5.85 1.99
C GLU A 223 -20.76 -6.12 0.52
N SER A 224 -21.76 -6.23 -0.36
CA SER A 224 -21.54 -6.41 -1.80
C SER A 224 -20.74 -5.25 -2.38
N HIS A 225 -21.18 -4.01 -2.14
CA HIS A 225 -20.48 -2.82 -2.67
C HIS A 225 -19.10 -2.64 -2.02
N LEU A 226 -18.93 -2.99 -0.73
CA LEU A 226 -17.63 -2.95 -0.08
C LEU A 226 -16.62 -3.87 -0.77
N ARG A 227 -17.04 -5.07 -1.19
CA ARG A 227 -16.18 -6.00 -1.94
C ARG A 227 -15.77 -5.43 -3.30
N GLU A 228 -16.67 -4.76 -4.00
CA GLU A 228 -16.37 -4.07 -5.27
C GLU A 228 -15.35 -2.95 -5.06
N VAL A 229 -15.54 -2.11 -4.03
CA VAL A 229 -14.59 -1.06 -3.65
C VAL A 229 -13.20 -1.63 -3.37
N ILE A 230 -13.12 -2.72 -2.60
CA ILE A 230 -11.86 -3.40 -2.28
C ILE A 230 -11.19 -3.93 -3.56
N VAL A 231 -11.94 -4.52 -4.49
CA VAL A 231 -11.41 -5.01 -5.77
C VAL A 231 -10.85 -3.87 -6.61
N GLU A 232 -11.55 -2.74 -6.72
CA GLU A 232 -11.07 -1.58 -7.48
C GLU A 232 -9.83 -0.94 -6.87
N CYS A 233 -9.74 -0.89 -5.54
CA CYS A 233 -8.53 -0.45 -4.85
C CYS A 233 -7.37 -1.46 -4.99
N ALA A 234 -7.66 -2.76 -5.03
CA ALA A 234 -6.67 -3.79 -5.27
C ALA A 234 -6.08 -3.68 -6.68
N LYS A 235 -6.90 -3.38 -7.70
CA LYS A 235 -6.39 -3.09 -9.06
C LYS A 235 -5.38 -1.94 -9.05
N PHE A 236 -5.62 -0.89 -8.28
CA PHE A 236 -4.64 0.18 -8.05
C PHE A 236 -3.37 -0.32 -7.33
N GLY A 237 -3.50 -1.25 -6.39
CA GLY A 237 -2.35 -1.96 -5.80
C GLY A 237 -1.49 -2.71 -6.80
N TYR A 238 -2.11 -3.43 -7.74
CA TYR A 238 -1.39 -4.12 -8.82
C TYR A 238 -0.73 -3.13 -9.78
N LEU A 239 -1.39 -1.99 -10.04
CA LEU A 239 -0.81 -0.88 -10.81
C LEU A 239 0.46 -0.35 -10.15
N LEU A 240 0.41 -0.02 -8.86
CA LEU A 240 1.55 0.46 -8.07
C LEU A 240 2.67 -0.59 -8.00
N PHE A 241 2.31 -1.84 -7.71
CA PHE A 241 3.26 -2.96 -7.64
C PHE A 241 4.01 -3.17 -8.96
N SER A 242 3.39 -2.80 -10.10
CA SER A 242 4.00 -2.92 -11.42
C SER A 242 4.93 -1.75 -11.77
N GLN A 243 4.79 -0.60 -11.11
CA GLN A 243 5.56 0.60 -11.48
C GLN A 243 7.07 0.39 -11.31
N PRO A 244 7.91 0.93 -12.20
CA PRO A 244 9.37 0.84 -12.01
C PRO A 244 9.85 1.49 -10.71
N SER A 245 9.24 2.59 -10.28
CA SER A 245 9.54 3.25 -8.99
C SER A 245 8.81 2.61 -7.81
N ASP A 246 9.35 2.75 -6.61
CA ASP A 246 8.70 2.35 -5.37
C ASP A 246 7.84 3.49 -4.79
N TRP A 247 6.73 3.10 -4.19
CA TRP A 247 5.69 3.99 -3.67
C TRP A 247 5.24 3.53 -2.30
N CYS A 248 4.81 4.46 -1.45
CA CYS A 248 4.12 4.12 -0.20
C CYS A 248 2.94 5.04 0.07
N MET A 249 2.03 4.55 0.89
CA MET A 249 0.83 5.26 1.30
C MET A 249 1.09 6.02 2.59
N LEU A 250 0.59 7.26 2.66
CA LEU A 250 0.72 8.11 3.85
C LEU A 250 -0.63 8.19 4.58
N HIS A 251 -0.74 7.45 5.68
CA HIS A 251 -1.96 7.37 6.50
C HIS A 251 -1.99 8.36 7.67
N VAL A 252 -0.96 9.19 7.78
CA VAL A 252 -0.67 10.04 8.93
C VAL A 252 -0.26 11.42 8.41
N ALA A 253 -0.88 12.49 8.89
CA ALA A 253 -0.54 13.85 8.47
C ALA A 253 0.63 14.38 9.29
N GLY A 254 1.83 14.47 8.73
CA GLY A 254 3.03 14.89 9.47
C GLY A 254 2.92 16.24 10.19
N HIS A 255 3.67 16.42 11.28
CA HIS A 255 3.66 17.63 12.13
C HIS A 255 3.92 18.92 11.35
N GLU A 256 4.65 18.87 10.21
CA GLU A 256 4.94 20.05 9.37
C GLU A 256 3.78 20.45 8.45
N GLN A 257 2.93 19.51 8.02
CA GLN A 257 1.70 19.84 7.28
C GLN A 257 0.62 20.42 8.21
N VAL A 258 0.73 20.10 9.51
CA VAL A 258 -0.09 20.63 10.59
C VAL A 258 0.52 21.92 11.17
N ALA A 259 1.75 22.31 10.83
CA ALA A 259 2.42 23.47 11.43
C ALA A 259 1.77 24.84 11.09
N SER A 260 0.84 24.89 10.13
CA SER A 260 0.01 26.09 9.90
C SER A 260 -1.23 26.17 10.81
N THR A 261 -1.57 25.11 11.55
CA THR A 261 -2.70 25.06 12.49
C THR A 261 -2.34 24.27 13.74
N VAL A 262 -2.38 24.92 14.90
CA VAL A 262 -2.13 24.34 16.24
C VAL A 262 -3.23 23.32 16.62
N ARG A 263 -3.39 22.23 15.87
CA ARG A 263 -4.40 21.19 16.09
C ARG A 263 -3.73 19.82 16.10
N SER A 264 -3.62 19.24 17.29
CA SER A 264 -3.12 17.87 17.51
C SER A 264 -3.99 16.84 16.76
N TYR A 265 -3.48 15.63 16.48
CA TYR A 265 -4.31 14.47 16.04
C TYR A 265 -5.50 14.16 16.97
N ARG A 266 -5.54 14.74 18.17
CA ARG A 266 -6.75 14.75 19.01
C ARG A 266 -7.97 15.36 18.31
N GLU A 267 -7.74 16.23 17.32
CA GLU A 267 -8.77 17.02 16.64
C GLU A 267 -8.96 16.66 15.17
N GLY A 268 -8.12 15.78 14.59
CA GLY A 268 -8.25 15.37 13.20
C GLY A 268 -7.63 14.02 12.87
N ILE A 269 -8.19 13.35 11.86
CA ILE A 269 -7.75 12.04 11.35
C ILE A 269 -7.68 12.07 9.82
N VAL A 270 -6.77 11.28 9.23
CA VAL A 270 -6.60 11.21 7.77
C VAL A 270 -7.75 10.42 7.15
N CYS A 271 -8.66 11.05 6.41
CA CYS A 271 -9.76 10.37 5.73
C CYS A 271 -9.42 9.89 4.32
N ALA A 272 -8.37 10.45 3.70
CA ALA A 272 -7.84 9.99 2.42
C ALA A 272 -6.32 9.95 2.47
N ALA A 273 -5.74 8.80 2.10
CA ALA A 273 -4.30 8.57 2.19
C ALA A 273 -3.50 9.43 1.20
N GLY A 274 -2.30 9.83 1.58
CA GLY A 274 -1.34 10.43 0.66
C GLY A 274 -0.57 9.38 -0.15
N LEU A 275 0.18 9.83 -1.15
CA LEU A 275 1.07 9.01 -1.97
C LEU A 275 2.47 9.64 -2.00
N VAL A 276 3.47 8.82 -1.69
CA VAL A 276 4.88 9.23 -1.70
C VAL A 276 5.67 8.33 -2.65
N LYS A 277 6.49 8.94 -3.50
CA LYS A 277 7.45 8.25 -4.36
C LYS A 277 8.77 8.09 -3.63
N LEU A 278 9.19 6.86 -3.42
CA LEU A 278 10.37 6.54 -2.60
C LEU A 278 11.65 6.43 -3.43
N THR A 279 11.54 5.93 -4.66
CA THR A 279 12.70 5.69 -5.54
C THR A 279 12.48 6.17 -6.96
N ASP A 280 13.56 6.42 -7.67
CA ASP A 280 13.54 6.52 -9.13
C ASP A 280 13.35 5.13 -9.77
N LYS A 281 13.30 5.07 -11.11
CA LYS A 281 13.13 3.83 -11.88
C LYS A 281 14.31 2.86 -11.80
N ASP A 282 15.44 3.31 -11.26
CA ASP A 282 16.66 2.52 -11.09
C ASP A 282 16.81 2.02 -9.64
N GLY A 283 15.83 2.31 -8.78
CA GLY A 283 15.82 1.94 -7.36
C GLY A 283 16.66 2.87 -6.49
N ARG A 284 17.09 4.04 -7.00
CA ARG A 284 17.79 5.03 -6.19
C ARG A 284 16.78 5.77 -5.34
N ARG A 285 17.05 5.86 -4.03
CA ARG A 285 16.21 6.59 -3.09
C ARG A 285 16.12 8.06 -3.47
N LEU A 286 14.90 8.57 -3.49
CA LEU A 286 14.65 9.99 -3.64
C LEU A 286 14.87 10.66 -2.28
N GLY A 287 15.50 11.85 -2.28
CA GLY A 287 15.61 12.68 -1.08
C GLY A 287 14.23 13.20 -0.66
N GLY A 288 14.06 13.48 0.64
CA GLY A 288 12.84 14.07 1.19
C GLY A 288 13.06 14.59 2.61
N SER A 289 12.00 15.15 3.21
CA SER A 289 12.02 15.66 4.58
C SER A 289 12.34 14.55 5.59
N ALA A 290 12.67 14.90 6.84
CA ALA A 290 12.93 13.92 7.91
C ALA A 290 11.76 12.92 8.14
N GLN A 291 10.56 13.23 7.64
CA GLN A 291 9.35 12.40 7.76
C GLN A 291 8.99 11.65 6.46
N THR A 292 9.43 12.13 5.29
CA THR A 292 9.19 11.47 4.00
C THR A 292 10.52 11.03 3.40
N SER A 293 10.84 9.74 3.45
CA SER A 293 11.95 9.17 2.68
C SER A 293 11.62 9.11 1.18
N GLY A 294 11.24 10.25 0.58
CA GLY A 294 10.77 10.35 -0.80
C GLY A 294 10.05 11.67 -1.14
N THR A 295 9.56 11.76 -2.37
CA THR A 295 8.82 12.90 -2.92
C THR A 295 7.31 12.73 -2.69
N LEU A 296 6.68 13.69 -2.01
CA LEU A 296 5.23 13.71 -1.83
C LEU A 296 4.54 14.05 -3.17
N VAL A 297 3.66 13.15 -3.63
CA VAL A 297 2.91 13.30 -4.88
C VAL A 297 1.45 13.65 -4.62
N VAL A 298 0.83 13.01 -3.63
CA VAL A 298 -0.53 13.34 -3.17
C VAL A 298 -0.48 13.60 -1.66
N PRO A 299 -0.87 14.80 -1.19
CA PRO A 299 -0.97 15.05 0.24
C PRO A 299 -2.15 14.28 0.84
N PRO A 300 -2.04 13.78 2.08
CA PRO A 300 -3.16 13.16 2.78
C PRO A 300 -4.22 14.23 3.09
N VAL A 301 -5.50 13.84 3.09
CA VAL A 301 -6.61 14.72 3.48
C VAL A 301 -6.98 14.44 4.93
N VAL A 302 -6.96 15.48 5.75
CA VAL A 302 -7.32 15.41 7.17
C VAL A 302 -8.74 15.93 7.36
N GLY A 303 -9.61 15.11 7.95
CA GLY A 303 -10.90 15.55 8.45
C GLY A 303 -10.81 15.93 9.92
N TRP A 304 -11.49 17.01 10.29
CA TRP A 304 -11.41 17.62 11.62
C TRP A 304 -12.72 17.48 12.38
N ARG A 305 -12.64 17.49 13.71
CA ARG A 305 -13.79 17.77 14.57
C ARG A 305 -14.07 19.27 14.48
N THR A 306 -15.23 19.64 13.93
CA THR A 306 -15.72 21.02 13.86
C THR A 306 -16.52 21.37 15.09
#